data_AF-A0A227J2M7-F1
#
_entry.id   AF-A0A227J2M7-F1
#
_cell.length_a   1.000
_cell.length_b   1.000
_cell.length_c   1.000
_cell.angle_alpha   90.00
_cell.angle_beta   90.00
_cell.angle_gamma   90.00
#
_symmetry.space_group_name_H-M   'P 1'
#
loop_
_entity.id
_entity.type
_entity.pdbx_description
1 polymer ?
#
loop_
_entity_poly.entity_id
_entity_poly.type
_entity_poly.pdbx_seq_one_letter_code
_entity_poly.pdbx_strand_id
1 'polypeptide(L)'
;HEHSHAAAITGANLYGADFVWKWAPDGNYKYRNFTFSAEYMLLDGVVDSKFKDEAESPDNLTAYYVSGVYRFNPSWSAGVRYGEAESYDGHAHGD
;
A
#
# COMPACT_ATOMS: atom_id res chain seq x y z
N HIS A 1 16.72 4.84 36.17
CA HIS A 1 16.52 4.08 34.93
C HIS A 1 15.25 4.59 34.29
N GLU A 2 15.41 5.48 33.32
CA GLU A 2 14.32 6.10 32.58
C GLU A 2 14.38 5.46 31.19
N HIS A 3 13.43 4.56 30.89
CA HIS A 3 13.38 3.85 29.61
C HIS A 3 12.41 4.58 28.68
N SER A 4 12.92 5.08 27.56
CA SER A 4 12.16 5.81 26.55
C SER A 4 11.73 4.83 25.46
N HIS A 5 10.41 4.62 25.31
CA HIS A 5 9.82 3.93 24.16
C HIS A 5 9.53 4.95 23.06
N ALA A 6 10.48 5.15 22.14
CA ALA A 6 10.21 5.91 20.93
C ALA A 6 9.71 4.97 19.83
N ALA A 7 8.75 5.42 19.02
CA ALA A 7 8.33 4.67 17.84
C ALA A 7 9.52 4.53 16.89
N ALA A 8 10.00 3.30 16.70
CA ALA A 8 11.13 3.00 15.82
C ALA A 8 10.81 3.23 14.32
N ILE A 9 9.52 3.33 13.99
CA ILE A 9 9.05 3.61 12.64
C ILE A 9 8.91 5.11 12.47
N THR A 10 9.91 5.72 11.83
CA THR A 10 9.94 7.17 11.55
C THR A 10 9.56 7.48 10.11
N GLY A 11 9.72 6.52 9.18
CA GLY A 11 9.25 6.61 7.79
C GLY A 11 9.76 7.85 7.07
N ALA A 12 11.00 7.83 6.59
CA ALA A 12 11.67 9.01 6.04
C ALA A 12 11.06 9.49 4.70
N ASN A 13 10.73 8.57 3.78
CA ASN A 13 10.20 8.92 2.46
C ASN A 13 9.14 7.91 2.01
N LEU A 14 7.95 8.38 1.62
CA LEU A 14 6.90 7.54 1.04
C LEU A 14 6.76 7.82 -0.45
N TYR A 15 7.01 6.80 -1.27
CA TYR A 15 6.78 6.82 -2.71
C TYR A 15 5.48 6.09 -3.02
N GLY A 16 4.69 6.64 -3.93
CA GLY A 16 3.42 6.07 -4.35
C GLY A 16 3.27 6.12 -5.87
N ALA A 17 2.65 5.09 -6.43
CA ALA A 17 2.24 5.04 -7.83
C ALA A 17 0.79 4.55 -7.91
N ASP A 18 -0.04 5.27 -8.67
CA ASP A 18 -1.43 4.93 -8.92
C ASP A 18 -1.68 4.65 -10.41
N PHE A 19 -2.60 3.74 -10.67
CA PHE A 19 -3.01 3.39 -12.02
C PHE A 19 -4.51 3.12 -12.07
N VAL A 20 -5.24 3.86 -12.91
CA VAL A 20 -6.67 3.65 -13.14
C VAL A 20 -6.93 3.47 -14.62
N TRP A 21 -7.55 2.35 -14.97
CA TRP A 21 -7.97 2.05 -16.33
C TRP A 21 -9.47 1.82 -16.39
N LYS A 22 -10.13 2.54 -17.30
CA LYS A 22 -11.56 2.42 -17.55
C LYS A 22 -11.77 1.90 -18.96
N TRP A 23 -12.50 0.81 -19.08
CA TRP A 23 -12.84 0.20 -20.34
C TRP A 23 -14.35 0.09 -20.48
N ALA A 24 -14.87 0.46 -21.66
CA ALA A 24 -16.27 0.31 -22.01
C ALA A 24 -16.35 -0.44 -23.35
N PRO A 25 -16.79 -1.72 -23.38
CA PRO A 25 -17.05 -2.42 -24.62
C PRO A 25 -18.14 -1.70 -25.43
N ASP A 26 -17.96 -1.61 -26.75
CA ASP A 26 -18.87 -0.96 -27.71
C ASP A 26 -19.14 0.54 -27.47
N GLY A 27 -18.31 1.23 -26.67
CA GLY A 27 -18.52 2.66 -26.36
C GLY A 27 -19.73 2.92 -25.46
N ASN A 28 -20.37 1.88 -24.92
CA ASN A 28 -21.62 1.99 -24.18
C ASN A 28 -21.40 2.01 -22.66
N TYR A 29 -20.84 3.13 -22.17
CA TYR A 29 -20.52 3.34 -20.74
C TYR A 29 -21.72 3.17 -19.79
N LYS A 30 -22.96 3.31 -20.30
CA LYS A 30 -24.20 3.20 -19.52
C LYS A 30 -24.57 1.77 -19.14
N TYR A 31 -24.21 0.77 -19.95
CA TYR A 31 -24.70 -0.60 -19.77
C TYR A 31 -23.61 -1.58 -19.34
N ARG A 32 -22.39 -1.46 -19.88
CA ARG A 32 -21.24 -2.28 -19.49
C ARG A 32 -20.00 -1.42 -19.38
N ASN A 33 -19.40 -1.43 -18.21
CA ASN A 33 -18.09 -0.82 -18.00
C ASN A 33 -17.27 -1.68 -17.05
N PHE A 34 -15.97 -1.61 -17.24
CA PHE A 34 -14.97 -2.21 -16.40
C PHE A 34 -14.05 -1.10 -15.91
N THR A 35 -13.83 -1.05 -14.60
CA THR A 35 -12.84 -0.17 -13.99
C THR A 35 -11.83 -1.04 -13.28
N PHE A 36 -10.58 -0.86 -13.63
CA PHE A 36 -9.43 -1.44 -12.96
C PHE A 36 -8.66 -0.32 -12.27
N SER A 37 -8.26 -0.55 -11.02
CA SER A 37 -7.48 0.39 -10.21
C SER A 37 -6.38 -0.39 -9.52
N ALA A 38 -5.17 0.11 -9.56
CA ALA A 38 -4.04 -0.42 -8.82
C ALA A 38 -3.29 0.72 -8.14
N GLU A 39 -2.76 0.46 -6.96
CA GLU A 39 -1.94 1.42 -6.22
C GLU A 39 -0.80 0.65 -5.57
N TYR A 40 0.40 1.24 -5.62
CA TYR A 40 1.61 0.69 -5.06
C TYR A 40 2.30 1.77 -4.23
N MET A 41 2.69 1.41 -3.01
CA MET A 41 3.32 2.27 -2.02
C MET A 41 4.63 1.62 -1.58
N LEU A 42 5.69 2.43 -1.52
CA LEU A 42 7.01 2.06 -1.04
C LEU A 42 7.42 3.07 0.02
N LEU A 43 7.51 2.63 1.26
CA LEU A 43 8.05 3.42 2.36
C LEU A 43 9.54 3.11 2.48
N ASP A 44 10.36 4.12 2.22
CA ASP A 44 11.81 4.08 2.32
C ASP A 44 12.27 4.77 3.61
N GLY A 45 13.35 4.27 4.21
CA GLY A 45 13.85 4.75 5.50
C GLY A 45 12.86 4.46 6.63
N VAL A 46 12.45 3.19 6.74
CA VAL A 46 11.54 2.68 7.76
C VAL A 46 12.07 2.98 9.17
N VAL A 47 13.40 2.89 9.34
CA VAL A 47 14.12 3.13 10.60
C VAL A 47 15.13 4.26 10.42
N ASP A 48 15.21 5.17 11.40
CA ASP A 48 16.20 6.25 11.39
C ASP A 48 17.62 5.66 11.38
N SER A 49 18.46 6.20 10.51
CA SER A 49 19.89 5.88 10.36
C SER A 49 20.70 5.79 11.67
N LYS A 50 20.24 6.44 12.74
CA LYS A 50 20.86 6.38 14.08
C LYS A 50 20.62 5.07 14.85
N PHE A 51 19.65 4.26 14.44
CA PHE A 51 19.31 2.97 15.06
C PHE A 51 19.53 1.77 14.12
N LYS A 52 20.21 1.98 12.98
CA LYS A 52 20.53 0.96 11.96
C LYS A 52 21.59 -0.09 12.39
N ASP A 53 21.87 -0.23 13.68
CA ASP A 53 22.82 -1.23 14.20
C ASP A 53 22.16 -2.60 14.46
N GLU A 54 20.86 -2.74 14.27
CA GLU A 54 20.18 -4.04 14.34
C GLU A 54 20.04 -4.67 12.94
N ALA A 55 20.77 -5.77 12.73
CA ALA A 55 20.89 -6.52 11.48
C ALA A 55 19.58 -7.12 10.90
N GLU A 56 18.41 -6.76 11.44
CA GLU A 56 17.09 -7.29 11.06
C GLU A 56 16.07 -6.20 10.63
N SER A 57 16.46 -4.93 10.54
CA SER A 57 15.55 -3.86 10.09
C SER A 57 15.42 -3.84 8.56
N PRO A 58 14.21 -4.02 7.98
CA PRO A 58 14.00 -3.87 6.55
C PRO A 58 14.20 -2.41 6.13
N ASP A 59 15.01 -2.20 5.10
CA ASP A 59 15.30 -0.86 4.57
C ASP A 59 14.05 -0.20 3.96
N ASN A 60 13.11 -1.00 3.48
CA ASN A 60 11.90 -0.59 2.79
C ASN A 60 10.69 -1.46 3.17
N LEU A 61 9.50 -0.83 3.27
CA LEU A 61 8.21 -1.50 3.42
C LEU A 61 7.37 -1.26 2.18
N THR A 62 6.77 -2.31 1.62
CA THR A 62 5.90 -2.19 0.45
C THR A 62 4.44 -2.48 0.82
N ALA A 63 3.53 -1.77 0.17
CA ALA A 63 2.11 -2.04 0.25
C ALA A 63 1.47 -1.82 -1.11
N TYR A 64 0.54 -2.67 -1.51
CA TYR A 64 -0.15 -2.51 -2.78
C TYR A 64 -1.58 -3.01 -2.69
N TYR A 65 -2.43 -2.48 -3.57
CA TYR A 65 -3.70 -3.10 -3.86
C TYR A 65 -4.03 -3.05 -5.34
N VAL A 66 -4.87 -3.99 -5.74
CA VAL A 66 -5.51 -4.03 -7.04
C VAL A 66 -7.01 -4.23 -6.86
N SER A 67 -7.80 -3.56 -7.68
CA SER A 67 -9.25 -3.59 -7.65
C SER A 67 -9.81 -3.64 -9.06
N GLY A 68 -10.77 -4.53 -9.25
CA GLY A 68 -11.55 -4.63 -10.48
C GLY A 68 -13.02 -4.49 -10.15
N VAL A 69 -13.71 -3.56 -10.81
CA VAL A 69 -15.16 -3.39 -10.73
C VAL A 69 -15.75 -3.57 -12.12
N TYR A 70 -16.68 -4.49 -12.24
CA TYR A 70 -17.40 -4.76 -13.47
C TYR A 70 -18.89 -4.47 -13.28
N ARG A 71 -19.44 -3.62 -14.17
CA ARG A 71 -20.86 -3.32 -14.24
C ARG A 71 -21.50 -4.15 -15.34
N PHE A 72 -22.43 -5.02 -14.96
CA PHE A 72 -23.15 -5.92 -15.88
C PHE A 72 -24.35 -5.23 -16.55
N ASN A 73 -25.04 -4.36 -15.81
CA ASN A 73 -26.17 -3.56 -16.26
C ASN A 73 -26.24 -2.24 -15.46
N PRO A 74 -27.11 -1.27 -15.82
CA PRO A 74 -27.16 0.03 -15.13
C PRO A 74 -27.42 -0.05 -13.62
N SER A 75 -28.02 -1.14 -13.15
CA SER A 75 -28.43 -1.34 -11.75
C SER A 75 -27.50 -2.25 -10.96
N TRP A 76 -26.63 -3.03 -11.60
CA TRP A 76 -25.80 -4.05 -10.95
C TRP A 76 -24.34 -3.97 -11.36
N SER A 77 -23.48 -3.92 -10.35
CA SER A 77 -22.02 -4.04 -10.47
C SER A 77 -21.48 -4.98 -9.41
N ALA A 78 -20.47 -5.75 -9.75
CA ALA A 78 -19.67 -6.53 -8.80
C ALA A 78 -18.23 -6.01 -8.84
N GLY A 79 -17.59 -6.03 -7.67
CA GLY A 79 -16.21 -5.61 -7.55
C GLY A 79 -15.45 -6.54 -6.62
N VAL A 80 -14.17 -6.70 -6.91
CA VAL A 80 -13.21 -7.36 -6.03
C VAL A 80 -12.02 -6.43 -5.83
N ARG A 81 -11.47 -6.43 -4.62
CA ARG A 81 -10.21 -5.78 -4.30
C ARG A 81 -9.36 -6.77 -3.50
N TYR A 82 -8.10 -6.84 -3.87
CA TYR A 82 -7.07 -7.58 -3.16
C TYR A 82 -5.92 -6.62 -2.87
N GLY A 83 -5.34 -6.72 -1.69
CA GLY A 83 -4.20 -5.91 -1.31
C GLY A 83 -3.41 -6.56 -0.21
N GLU A 84 -2.13 -6.23 -0.18
CA GLU A 84 -1.15 -6.76 0.75
C GLU A 84 -0.27 -5.59 1.21
N ALA A 85 0.11 -5.62 2.48
CA ALA A 85 0.99 -4.62 3.07
C ALA A 85 1.99 -5.34 3.96
N GLU A 86 3.27 -5.08 3.73
CA GLU A 86 4.32 -5.51 4.62
C GLU A 86 4.27 -4.63 5.87
N SER A 87 4.39 -5.27 7.03
CA SER A 87 4.49 -4.60 8.32
C SER A 87 5.75 -5.08 9.01
N TYR A 88 6.53 -4.16 9.53
CA TYR A 88 7.66 -4.47 10.39
C TYR A 88 7.34 -4.04 11.82
N ASP A 89 7.53 -4.95 12.76
CA ASP A 89 7.40 -4.70 14.20
C ASP A 89 8.80 -4.82 14.84
N GLY A 90 9.59 -3.76 14.68
CA GLY A 90 10.93 -3.66 15.27
C GLY A 90 10.84 -3.24 16.73
N HIS A 91 11.22 -4.13 17.64
CA HIS A 91 11.40 -3.82 19.05
C HIS A 91 12.82 -3.31 19.29
N ALA A 92 13.01 -1.98 19.32
CA ALA A 92 14.30 -1.40 19.67
C ALA A 92 14.54 -1.53 21.18
N HIS A 93 15.54 -2.34 21.57
CA HIS A 93 16.03 -2.40 22.95
C HIS A 93 17.24 -1.46 23.10
N GLY A 94 17.02 -0.28 23.69
CA GLY A 94 18.11 0.60 24.11
C GLY A 94 18.47 0.36 25.58
N ASP A 95 19.75 0.07 25.85
CA ASP A 95 20.33 0.07 27.21
C ASP A 95 20.41 1.49 27.80
#